data_AF-A0A075XDP4-F1
#
_entry.id   AF-A0A075XDP4-F1
#
_cell.length_a   1.000
_cell.length_b   1.000
_cell.length_c   1.000
_cell.angle_alpha   90.00
_cell.angle_beta   90.00
_cell.angle_gamma   90.00
#
_symmetry.space_group_name_H-M   'P 1'
#
loop_
_entity.id
_entity.type
_entity.pdbx_description
1 polymer ?
#
loop_
_entity_poly.entity_id
_entity_poly.type
_entity_poly.pdbx_seq_one_letter_code
_entity_poly.pdbx_strand_id
1 'polypeptide(L)' 'MSPARVPFSMKFFLVAITFLLFDLEIALLLPLPWALQTTNLPLMVMSSLLLIIILALSLAYEWLQKGLDWAE' A
#
# COMPACT_ATOMS: atom_id res chain seq x y z
N MET A 1 31.00 8.09 -27.72
CA MET A 1 30.08 7.54 -26.68
C MET A 1 28.95 8.52 -26.46
N SER A 2 27.71 8.19 -26.84
CA SER A 2 26.56 8.96 -26.36
C SER A 2 26.35 8.66 -24.87
N PRO A 3 25.81 9.60 -24.08
CA PRO A 3 25.66 9.38 -22.65
C PRO A 3 24.63 8.27 -22.40
N ALA A 4 25.03 7.24 -21.65
CA ALA A 4 24.19 6.13 -21.17
C ALA A 4 23.19 6.54 -20.07
N ARG A 5 22.78 7.81 -20.03
CA ARG A 5 21.78 8.30 -19.08
C ARG A 5 20.40 8.10 -19.68
N VAL A 6 19.79 6.98 -19.33
CA VAL A 6 18.38 6.73 -19.61
C VAL A 6 17.56 7.72 -18.78
N PRO A 7 16.63 8.48 -19.38
CA PRO A 7 15.79 9.38 -18.61
C PRO A 7 15.01 8.60 -17.55
N PHE A 8 15.04 9.09 -16.31
CA PHE A 8 14.33 8.50 -15.20
C PHE A 8 12.82 8.68 -15.38
N SER A 9 12.07 7.59 -15.37
CA SER A 9 10.61 7.65 -15.46
C SER A 9 10.01 7.76 -14.06
N MET A 10 9.42 8.93 -13.79
CA MET A 10 8.75 9.24 -12.52
C MET A 10 7.61 8.27 -12.19
N LYS A 11 6.98 7.65 -13.21
CA LYS A 11 5.90 6.68 -12.99
C LYS A 11 6.39 5.42 -12.27
N PHE A 12 7.53 4.86 -12.68
CA PHE A 12 8.10 3.68 -12.02
C PHE A 12 8.55 3.98 -10.59
N PHE A 13 9.04 5.19 -10.35
CA PHE A 13 9.42 5.63 -9.01
C PHE A 13 8.22 5.71 -8.08
N LEU A 14 7.12 6.31 -8.54
CA LEU A 14 5.89 6.37 -7.77
C LEU A 14 5.41 4.96 -7.45
N VAL A 15 5.29 4.07 -8.45
CA VAL A 15 4.90 2.66 -8.23
C VAL A 15 5.80 1.94 -7.22
N ALA A 16 7.11 2.21 -7.21
CA ALA A 16 8.02 1.62 -6.23
C ALA A 16 7.73 2.11 -4.80
N ILE A 17 7.41 3.39 -4.63
CA ILE A 17 7.01 3.95 -3.33
C ILE A 17 5.66 3.38 -2.89
N THR A 18 4.68 3.32 -3.79
CA THR A 18 3.36 2.79 -3.45
C THR A 18 3.46 1.33 -3.05
N PHE A 19 4.24 0.52 -3.78
CA PHE A 19 4.56 -0.86 -3.39
C PHE A 19 5.21 -0.95 -2.01
N LEU A 20 6.21 -0.10 -1.71
CA LEU A 20 6.88 -0.09 -0.40
C LEU A 20 5.91 0.22 0.75
N LEU A 21 5.01 1.18 0.55
CA LEU A 21 3.99 1.55 1.55
C LEU A 21 2.97 0.42 1.75
N PHE A 22 2.49 -0.19 0.66
CA PHE A 22 1.59 -1.35 0.73
C PHE A 22 2.22 -2.54 1.45
N ASP A 23 3.50 -2.84 1.20
CA ASP A 23 4.22 -3.92 1.86
C ASP A 23 4.32 -3.69 3.38
N LEU A 24 4.55 -2.44 3.80
CA LEU A 24 4.56 -2.05 5.21
C LEU A 24 3.18 -2.22 5.86
N GLU A 25 2.10 -1.83 5.19
CA GLU A 25 0.74 -2.00 5.70
C GLU A 25 0.33 -3.48 5.79
N ILE A 26 0.74 -4.31 4.83
CA ILE A 26 0.54 -5.77 4.88
C ILE A 26 1.35 -6.39 6.04
N ALA A 27 2.57 -5.91 6.29
CA ALA A 27 3.36 -6.36 7.44
C ALA A 27 2.66 -6.08 8.78
N LEU A 28 1.89 -4.99 8.87
CA LEU A 28 1.05 -4.68 10.03
C LEU A 28 -0.18 -5.59 10.16
N LEU A 29 -0.68 -6.16 9.05
CA LEU A 29 -1.80 -7.11 9.03
C LEU A 29 -1.37 -8.57 9.31
N LEU A 30 -0.10 -8.92 9.09
CA LEU A 30 0.43 -10.27 9.35
C LEU A 30 0.14 -10.85 10.76
N PRO A 31 0.22 -10.09 11.87
CA PRO A 31 -0.03 -10.65 13.20
C PRO A 31 -1.53 -10.87 13.53
N LEU A 32 -2.46 -10.60 12.62
CA LEU A 32 -3.90 -10.77 12.87
C LEU A 32 -4.33 -12.17 13.33
N PRO A 33 -3.78 -13.28 12.78
CA PRO A 33 -4.13 -14.63 13.26
C PRO A 33 -3.79 -14.84 14.74
N TRP A 34 -2.72 -14.22 15.25
CA TRP A 34 -2.38 -14.25 16.66
C TRP A 34 -3.23 -13.29 17.47
N ALA A 35 -3.61 -12.14 16.90
CA ALA A 35 -4.48 -11.16 17.54
C ALA A 35 -5.90 -11.71 17.84
N LEU A 36 -6.36 -12.76 17.13
CA LEU A 36 -7.61 -13.47 17.41
C LEU A 36 -7.63 -14.16 18.78
N GLN A 37 -6.49 -14.39 19.41
CA GLN A 37 -6.41 -15.02 20.73
C GLN A 37 -6.51 -14.00 21.88
N THR A 38 -6.70 -12.71 21.57
CA THR A 38 -6.77 -11.65 22.59
C THR A 38 -8.11 -11.65 23.34
N THR A 39 -8.08 -11.12 24.56
CA THR A 39 -9.27 -11.05 25.42
C THR A 39 -10.31 -10.03 24.95
N ASN A 40 -9.90 -9.02 24.17
CA ASN A 40 -10.76 -7.95 23.68
C ASN A 40 -10.95 -8.06 22.16
N LEU A 41 -11.75 -9.04 21.74
CA LEU A 41 -12.10 -9.26 20.33
C LEU A 41 -12.75 -8.04 19.64
N PRO A 42 -13.73 -7.31 20.24
CA PRO A 42 -14.36 -6.18 19.58
C PRO A 42 -13.36 -5.08 19.21
N LEU A 43 -12.45 -4.74 20.13
CA LEU A 43 -11.43 -3.72 19.89
C LEU A 43 -10.45 -4.15 18.80
N MET A 44 -10.00 -5.40 18.83
CA MET A 44 -9.11 -5.95 17.81
C MET A 44 -9.78 -5.90 16.42
N VAL A 45 -11.02 -6.37 16.30
CA VAL A 45 -11.76 -6.34 15.03
C VAL A 45 -11.93 -4.91 14.53
N MET A 46 -12.31 -3.95 15.38
CA MET A 46 -12.42 -2.54 15.01
C MET A 46 -11.10 -1.98 14.48
N SER A 47 -9.98 -2.25 15.16
CA SER A 47 -8.65 -1.79 14.71
C SER A 47 -8.22 -2.42 13.38
N SER A 48 -8.49 -3.72 13.19
CA SER A 48 -8.15 -4.43 11.95
C SER A 48 -8.95 -3.91 10.75
N LEU A 49 -10.24 -3.65 10.94
CA LEU A 49 -11.11 -3.06 9.92
C LEU A 49 -10.66 -1.64 9.57
N LEU A 50 -10.28 -0.84 10.56
CA LEU A 50 -9.77 0.51 10.34
C LEU A 50 -8.50 0.47 9.47
N LEU A 51 -7.58 -0.47 9.75
CA LEU A 51 -6.34 -0.62 8.98
C LEU A 51 -6.63 -1.04 7.53
N ILE A 52 -7.55 -1.99 7.31
CA ILE A 52 -7.98 -2.40 5.97
C ILE A 52 -8.67 -1.25 5.21
N ILE A 53 -9.49 -0.42 5.89
CA ILE A 53 -10.15 0.73 5.27
C ILE A 53 -9.12 1.77 4.82
N ILE A 54 -8.10 2.05 5.64
CA ILE A 54 -7.02 2.98 5.26
C ILE A 54 -6.26 2.46 4.03
N LEU A 55 -5.92 1.17 4.00
CA LEU A 55 -5.27 0.51 2.88
C LEU A 55 -6.12 0.57 1.59
N ALA A 56 -7.43 0.39 1.70
CA ALA A 56 -8.33 0.53 0.57
C ALA A 56 -8.45 1.99 0.09
N LEU A 57 -8.46 2.95 1.01
CA LEU A 57 -8.51 4.38 0.69
C LEU A 57 -7.23 4.90 0.04
N SER A 58 -6.05 4.44 0.50
CA SER A 58 -4.76 4.79 -0.11
C SER A 58 -4.71 4.30 -1.56
N LEU A 59 -5.13 3.06 -1.82
CA LEU A 59 -5.24 2.51 -3.17
C LEU A 59 -6.21 3.32 -4.04
N ALA A 60 -7.40 3.61 -3.50
CA ALA A 60 -8.43 4.33 -4.24
C ALA A 60 -7.98 5.75 -4.60
N TYR A 61 -7.23 6.41 -3.72
CA TYR A 61 -6.67 7.73 -3.98
C TYR A 61 -5.64 7.69 -5.12
N GLU A 62 -4.71 6.73 -5.09
CA GLU A 62 -3.72 6.57 -6.17
C GLU A 62 -4.33 6.20 -7.51
N TRP A 63 -5.38 5.37 -7.49
CA TRP A 63 -6.16 5.03 -8.67
C TRP A 63 -6.81 6.27 -9.27
N LEU A 64 -7.46 7.10 -8.45
CA LEU A 64 -8.13 8.30 -8.92
C LEU A 64 -7.15 9.32 -9.52
N GLN A 65 -5.93 9.39 -9.00
CA GLN A 65 -4.87 10.27 -9.48
C GLN A 65 -4.18 9.78 -10.76
N LYS A 66 -4.68 8.69 -11.37
CA LYS A 66 -4.10 8.07 -12.58
C LYS A 66 -2.63 7.69 -12.41
N GLY A 67 -2.16 7.48 -11.18
CA GLY A 67 -0.80 7.01 -10.91
C GLY A 67 -0.54 5.62 -11.48
N LEU A 68 -1.62 4.85 -11.67
CA LEU A 68 -1.63 3.48 -12.19
C LEU A 68 -2.12 3.37 -13.64
N ASP A 69 -2.45 4.48 -14.31
CA ASP A 69 -2.85 4.44 -15.73
C ASP A 69 -1.60 4.22 -16.60
N TRP A 70 -1.47 2.97 -17.04
CA TRP A 70 -0.57 2.55 -18.11
C TRP A 70 -1.33 2.59 -19.42
N ALA A 71 -1.82 3.78 -19.75
CA ALA A 71 -2.30 4.08 -21.09
C ALA A 71 -1.38 5.17 -21.65
N GLU A 72 -0.75 4.84 -22.78
CA GLU A 72 -0.41 5.82 -23.81
C GLU A 72 -1.64 6.66 -24.18
#